data_AF-A0A9D9QPD4-F1
#
_entry.id   AF-A0A9D9QPD4-F1
#
_cell.length_a   1.000
_cell.length_b   1.000
_cell.length_c   1.000
_cell.angle_alpha   90.00
_cell.angle_beta   90.00
_cell.angle_gamma   90.00
#
_symmetry.space_group_name_H-M   'P 1'
#
loop_
_entity.id
_entity.type
_entity.pdbx_description
1 polymer ?
#
loop_
_entity_poly.entity_id
_entity_poly.type
_entity_poly.pdbx_seq_one_letter_code
_entity_poly.pdbx_strand_id
1 'polypeptide(L)'
;MKKIVVTKKNVLIIALLGLIVSYVLNNPLFFGICFDAYALSGHVYCHDKFGYLLSHLLFFALMPVLPFVIIVYRMRDEVFQAWWKFARWFVPIIILVTFLQNIAHQQGGLGGVAQGVFDFVVLTFLYILFILTSIIKIVLTRRNLKG
;
A
#
# COMPACT_ATOMS: atom_id res chain seq x y z
N MET A 1 -4.40 -21.07 23.44
CA MET A 1 -4.03 -20.04 22.44
C MET A 1 -5.23 -19.14 22.16
N LYS A 2 -5.20 -17.85 22.55
CA LYS A 2 -6.24 -16.88 22.18
C LYS A 2 -6.13 -16.60 20.67
N LYS A 3 -7.19 -16.87 19.90
CA LYS A 3 -7.27 -16.39 18.51
C LYS A 3 -7.31 -14.87 18.56
N ILE A 4 -6.31 -14.20 17.98
CA ILE A 4 -6.35 -12.75 17.76
C ILE A 4 -7.45 -12.51 16.73
N VAL A 5 -8.63 -12.07 17.21
CA VAL A 5 -9.74 -11.69 16.35
C VAL A 5 -9.43 -10.28 15.84
N VAL A 6 -9.00 -10.19 14.59
CA VAL A 6 -8.84 -8.90 13.92
C VAL A 6 -10.23 -8.31 13.70
N THR A 7 -10.46 -7.12 14.22
CA THR A 7 -11.71 -6.39 14.07
C THR A 7 -11.63 -5.42 12.89
N LYS A 8 -12.78 -5.11 12.29
CA LYS A 8 -12.92 -4.10 11.23
C LYS A 8 -12.35 -2.74 11.66
N LYS A 9 -12.61 -2.35 12.92
CA LYS A 9 -12.12 -1.09 13.51
C LYS A 9 -10.59 -1.04 13.54
N ASN A 10 -9.94 -2.13 13.96
CA ASN A 10 -8.48 -2.18 14.02
C ASN A 10 -7.86 -2.05 12.63
N VAL A 11 -8.41 -2.75 11.62
CA VAL A 11 -7.91 -2.65 10.24
C VAL A 11 -8.09 -1.25 9.68
N LEU A 12 -9.24 -0.63 9.92
CA LEU A 12 -9.50 0.74 9.48
C LEU A 12 -8.55 1.75 10.14
N ILE A 13 -8.35 1.66 11.47
CA ILE A 13 -7.43 2.54 12.20
C ILE A 13 -6.00 2.38 11.70
N ILE A 14 -5.53 1.14 11.53
CA ILE A 14 -4.17 0.87 11.03
C ILE A 14 -3.99 1.40 9.61
N ALA A 15 -4.98 1.19 8.72
CA ALA A 15 -4.92 1.69 7.35
C ALA A 15 -4.89 3.23 7.31
N LEU A 16 -5.72 3.89 8.12
CA LEU A 16 -5.74 5.35 8.22
C LEU A 16 -4.44 5.91 8.80
N LEU A 17 -3.93 5.35 9.90
CA LEU A 17 -2.66 5.76 10.49
C LEU A 17 -1.51 5.55 9.52
N GLY A 18 -1.47 4.40 8.84
CA GLY A 18 -0.43 4.11 7.85
C GLY A 18 -0.46 5.08 6.67
N LEU A 19 -1.63 5.50 6.20
CA LEU A 19 -1.74 6.53 5.17
C LEU A 19 -1.34 7.92 5.66
N ILE A 20 -1.71 8.29 6.89
CA ILE A 20 -1.29 9.58 7.48
C ILE A 20 0.24 9.61 7.60
N VAL A 21 0.85 8.55 8.13
CA VAL A 21 2.31 8.43 8.22
C VAL A 21 2.94 8.48 6.83
N SER A 22 2.40 7.74 5.86
CA SER A 22 2.86 7.79 4.47
C SER A 22 2.78 9.20 3.88
N TYR A 23 1.68 9.92 4.10
CA TYR A 23 1.50 11.28 3.60
C TYR A 23 2.50 12.25 4.22
N VAL A 24 2.73 12.16 5.53
CA VAL A 24 3.71 12.99 6.25
C VAL A 24 5.12 12.73 5.72
N LEU A 25 5.49 11.45 5.56
CA LEU A 25 6.82 11.06 5.04
C LEU A 25 7.02 11.42 3.56
N ASN A 26 5.95 11.49 2.76
CA ASN A 26 6.01 11.94 1.37
C ASN A 26 6.12 13.48 1.24
N ASN A 27 5.78 14.25 2.27
CA ASN A 27 5.80 15.72 2.24
C ASN A 27 6.69 16.32 3.35
N PRO A 28 7.96 15.89 3.48
CA PRO A 28 8.77 16.26 4.64
C PRO A 28 9.06 17.77 4.70
N LEU A 29 9.10 18.46 3.56
CA LEU A 29 9.22 19.91 3.45
C LEU A 29 8.01 20.65 4.04
N PHE A 30 6.79 20.20 3.73
CA PHE A 30 5.56 20.82 4.24
C PHE A 30 5.43 20.71 5.75
N PHE A 31 5.87 19.57 6.31
CA PHE A 31 5.84 19.30 7.74
C PHE A 31 7.09 19.81 8.49
N GLY A 32 8.05 20.44 7.81
CA GLY A 32 9.28 20.96 8.42
C GLY A 32 10.19 19.88 9.00
N ILE A 33 10.08 18.64 8.50
CA ILE A 33 10.89 17.49 8.95
C ILE A 33 12.34 17.64 8.48
N CYS A 34 12.54 18.32 7.36
CA CYS A 34 13.85 18.69 6.84
C CYS A 34 13.73 19.98 6.02
N PHE A 35 14.88 20.56 5.65
CA PHE A 35 14.96 21.74 4.79
C PHE A 35 15.84 21.43 3.57
N ASP A 36 15.44 21.94 2.41
CA ASP A 36 16.31 21.94 1.24
C ASP A 36 17.52 22.84 1.49
N ALA A 37 18.72 22.31 1.27
CA ALA A 37 19.96 23.05 1.41
C ALA A 37 20.61 23.22 0.04
N TYR A 38 20.85 24.48 -0.34
CA TYR A 38 21.63 24.84 -1.50
C TYR A 38 23.11 24.89 -1.10
N ALA A 39 23.91 23.95 -1.58
CA ALA A 39 25.35 23.96 -1.42
C ALA A 39 26.05 24.37 -2.73
N LEU A 40 27.29 24.85 -2.65
CA LEU A 40 28.11 25.14 -3.85
C LEU A 40 28.27 23.90 -4.76
N SER A 41 28.13 22.70 -4.20
CA SER A 41 28.21 21.41 -4.91
C SER A 41 26.89 20.95 -5.53
N GLY A 42 25.80 21.71 -5.39
CA GLY A 42 24.48 21.38 -5.93
C GLY A 42 23.34 21.43 -4.91
N HIS A 43 22.16 21.03 -5.36
CA HIS A 43 20.94 20.98 -4.55
C HIS A 43 20.87 19.68 -3.76
N VAL A 44 20.86 19.76 -2.43
CA VAL A 44 20.69 18.59 -1.56
C VAL A 44 19.21 18.42 -1.29
N TYR A 45 18.59 17.49 -2.01
CA TYR A 45 17.18 17.16 -1.81
C TYR A 45 16.95 16.62 -0.40
N CYS A 46 15.96 17.21 0.26
CA CYS A 46 15.42 16.81 1.57
C CYS A 46 14.91 15.36 1.67
N HIS A 47 14.84 14.64 0.55
CA HIS A 47 14.34 13.27 0.56
C HIS A 47 15.40 12.30 1.07
N ASP A 48 15.32 11.96 2.36
CA ASP A 48 15.95 10.75 2.86
C ASP A 48 15.41 9.54 2.07
N LYS A 49 16.33 8.77 1.47
CA LYS A 49 16.03 7.56 0.70
C LYS A 49 15.18 6.58 1.53
N PHE A 50 15.39 6.53 2.85
CA PHE A 50 14.61 5.66 3.73
C PHE A 50 13.16 6.14 3.89
N GLY A 51 12.96 7.45 4.11
CA GLY A 51 11.63 8.05 4.24
C GLY A 51 10.80 7.88 2.97
N TYR A 52 11.43 8.10 1.81
CA TYR A 52 10.80 7.91 0.50
C TYR A 52 10.39 6.46 0.23
N LEU A 53 11.27 5.50 0.55
CA LEU A 53 10.98 4.08 0.40
C LEU A 53 9.78 3.66 1.27
N LEU A 54 9.83 4.00 2.56
CA LEU A 54 8.78 3.64 3.51
C LEU A 54 7.43 4.31 3.15
N SER A 55 7.46 5.57 2.74
CA SER A 55 6.27 6.31 2.34
C SER A 55 5.63 5.70 1.10
N HIS A 56 6.43 5.33 0.08
CA HIS A 56 5.97 4.66 -1.13
C HIS A 56 5.35 3.30 -0.82
N LEU A 57 6.04 2.46 -0.03
CA LEU A 57 5.53 1.13 0.35
C LEU A 57 4.17 1.22 1.05
N LEU A 58 4.05 2.11 2.03
CA LEU A 58 2.82 2.30 2.77
C LEU A 58 1.70 2.86 1.89
N PHE A 59 2.01 3.83 1.02
CA PHE A 59 1.03 4.43 0.12
C PHE A 59 0.44 3.39 -0.82
N PHE A 60 1.31 2.70 -1.56
CA PHE A 60 0.94 1.72 -2.56
C PHE A 60 0.23 0.51 -1.95
N ALA A 61 0.66 0.03 -0.78
CA ALA A 61 -0.01 -1.08 -0.11
C ALA A 61 -1.39 -0.71 0.46
N LEU A 62 -1.56 0.48 1.03
CA LEU A 62 -2.77 0.84 1.78
C LEU A 62 -3.84 1.54 0.93
N MET A 63 -3.44 2.29 -0.09
CA MET A 63 -4.37 3.00 -0.98
C MET A 63 -5.45 2.10 -1.58
N PRO A 64 -5.15 0.92 -2.16
CA PRO A 64 -6.18 0.04 -2.72
C PRO A 64 -6.95 -0.73 -1.64
N VAL A 65 -6.37 -0.92 -0.45
CA VAL A 65 -7.02 -1.64 0.66
C VAL A 65 -8.16 -0.82 1.25
N LEU A 66 -7.98 0.49 1.37
CA LEU A 66 -8.92 1.40 2.02
C LEU A 66 -10.35 1.38 1.45
N PRO A 67 -10.59 1.48 0.12
CA PRO A 67 -11.96 1.43 -0.41
C PRO A 67 -12.64 0.09 -0.09
N PHE A 68 -11.91 -1.03 -0.13
CA PHE A 68 -12.48 -2.33 0.26
C PHE A 68 -12.78 -2.42 1.75
N VAL A 69 -11.91 -1.88 2.60
CA VAL A 69 -12.19 -1.82 4.04
C VAL A 69 -13.46 -1.03 4.30
N ILE A 70 -13.67 0.13 3.66
CA ILE A 70 -14.91 0.92 3.80
C ILE A 70 -16.14 0.12 3.33
N ILE A 71 -16.07 -0.49 2.14
CA ILE A 71 -17.17 -1.29 1.58
C ILE A 71 -17.56 -2.42 2.53
N VAL A 72 -16.56 -3.17 3.00
CA VAL A 72 -16.75 -4.36 3.83
C VAL A 72 -17.06 -4.00 5.29
N TYR A 73 -16.69 -2.81 5.75
CA TYR A 73 -17.05 -2.29 7.08
C TYR A 73 -18.56 -2.27 7.27
N ARG A 74 -19.30 -1.90 6.21
CA ARG A 74 -20.78 -1.84 6.21
C ARG A 74 -21.45 -3.20 5.99
N MET A 75 -20.69 -4.26 5.74
CA MET A 75 -21.20 -5.63 5.51
C MET A 75 -21.15 -6.47 6.80
N ARG A 76 -21.72 -7.69 6.78
CA ARG A 76 -21.65 -8.61 7.92
C ARG A 76 -20.20 -9.07 8.20
N ASP A 77 -19.92 -9.48 9.43
CA ASP A 77 -18.56 -9.82 9.86
C ASP A 77 -17.96 -11.03 9.11
N GLU A 78 -18.79 -11.94 8.61
CA GLU A 78 -18.33 -13.11 7.86
C GLU A 78 -17.73 -12.70 6.51
N VAL A 79 -18.31 -11.70 5.84
CA VAL A 79 -17.79 -11.13 4.59
C VAL A 79 -16.43 -10.49 4.83
N PHE A 80 -16.30 -9.77 5.96
CA PHE A 80 -15.02 -9.20 6.38
C PHE A 80 -13.97 -10.26 6.64
N GLN A 81 -14.28 -11.30 7.40
CA GLN A 81 -13.33 -12.36 7.70
C GLN A 81 -12.90 -13.11 6.41
N ALA A 82 -13.81 -13.33 5.47
CA ALA A 82 -13.49 -13.98 4.19
C ALA A 82 -12.54 -13.12 3.33
N TRP A 83 -12.83 -11.82 3.20
CA TRP A 83 -11.98 -10.88 2.47
C TRP A 83 -10.63 -10.68 3.18
N TRP A 84 -10.62 -10.51 4.51
CA TRP A 84 -9.42 -10.26 5.30
C TRP A 84 -8.42 -11.42 5.26
N LYS A 85 -8.90 -12.68 5.23
CA LYS A 85 -8.02 -13.85 5.04
C LYS A 85 -7.20 -13.78 3.75
N PHE A 86 -7.79 -13.24 2.68
CA PHE A 86 -7.09 -13.00 1.42
C PHE A 86 -6.16 -11.79 1.53
N ALA A 87 -6.68 -10.64 1.96
CA ALA A 87 -5.92 -9.39 2.05
C ALA A 87 -4.67 -9.53 2.94
N ARG A 88 -4.76 -10.28 4.04
CA ARG A 88 -3.63 -10.54 4.95
C ARG A 88 -2.41 -11.15 4.26
N TRP A 89 -2.62 -11.97 3.22
CA TRP A 89 -1.52 -12.61 2.49
C TRP A 89 -1.12 -11.81 1.25
N PHE A 90 -2.09 -11.23 0.56
CA PHE A 90 -1.83 -10.51 -0.68
C PHE A 90 -1.16 -9.15 -0.46
N VAL A 91 -1.51 -8.43 0.61
CA VAL A 91 -0.91 -7.11 0.91
C VAL A 91 0.60 -7.22 1.18
N PRO A 92 1.10 -8.18 1.99
CA PRO A 92 2.54 -8.42 2.10
C PRO A 92 3.24 -8.73 0.78
N ILE A 93 2.57 -9.42 -0.16
CA ILE A 93 3.13 -9.70 -1.49
C ILE A 93 3.30 -8.40 -2.28
N ILE A 94 2.30 -7.51 -2.26
CA ILE A 94 2.41 -6.18 -2.89
C ILE A 94 3.58 -5.42 -2.28
N ILE A 95 3.67 -5.36 -0.94
CA ILE A 95 4.77 -4.68 -0.24
C ILE A 95 6.13 -5.26 -0.67
N LEU A 96 6.26 -6.58 -0.71
CA LEU A 96 7.50 -7.25 -1.09
C LEU A 96 7.89 -6.92 -2.54
N VAL A 97 6.95 -6.98 -3.47
CA VAL A 97 7.21 -6.65 -4.88
C VAL A 97 7.61 -5.18 -5.00
N THR A 98 6.87 -4.26 -4.39
CA THR A 98 7.21 -2.84 -4.39
C THR A 98 8.59 -2.59 -3.76
N PHE A 99 8.95 -3.31 -2.70
CA PHE A 99 10.27 -3.20 -2.08
C PHE A 99 11.39 -3.65 -3.01
N LEU A 100 11.23 -4.80 -3.68
CA LEU A 100 12.20 -5.32 -4.64
C LEU A 100 12.41 -4.35 -5.82
N GLN A 101 11.32 -3.76 -6.31
CA GLN A 101 11.33 -2.77 -7.39
C GLN A 101 12.10 -1.50 -7.01
N ASN A 102 11.89 -1.01 -5.79
CA ASN A 102 12.59 0.18 -5.30
C ASN A 102 14.10 -0.06 -5.07
N ILE A 103 14.51 -1.26 -4.65
CA ILE A 103 15.94 -1.59 -4.52
C ILE A 103 16.62 -1.65 -5.90
N ALA A 104 15.94 -2.19 -6.90
CA ALA A 104 16.49 -2.37 -8.23
C ALA A 104 16.68 -1.05 -9.00
N HIS A 105 16.06 0.04 -8.55
CA HIS A 105 16.02 1.35 -9.22
C HIS A 105 17.29 2.22 -9.08
N GLN A 106 18.40 1.70 -8.53
CA GLN A 106 19.63 2.49 -8.33
C GLN A 106 20.45 2.75 -9.62
N GLN A 107 20.00 2.29 -10.80
CA GLN A 107 20.70 2.52 -12.08
C GLN A 107 20.09 3.69 -12.85
N GLY A 108 20.82 4.80 -13.00
CA GLY A 108 20.39 5.97 -13.79
C GLY A 108 20.53 5.77 -15.30
N GLY A 109 19.73 6.51 -16.10
CA GLY A 109 19.80 6.56 -17.57
C GLY A 109 18.59 5.92 -18.27
N LEU A 110 18.78 5.51 -19.54
CA LEU A 110 17.74 4.83 -20.35
C LEU A 110 17.22 3.52 -19.71
N GLY A 111 18.06 2.84 -18.93
CA GLY A 111 17.66 1.67 -18.14
C GLY A 111 16.62 1.98 -17.07
N GLY A 112 16.70 3.16 -16.43
CA GLY A 112 15.72 3.58 -15.42
C GLY A 112 14.34 3.85 -16.00
N VAL A 113 14.24 4.35 -17.24
CA VAL A 113 12.95 4.58 -17.91
C VAL A 113 12.27 3.26 -18.28
N ALA A 114 13.01 2.31 -18.85
CA ALA A 114 12.48 0.99 -19.19
C ALA A 114 12.04 0.22 -17.93
N GLN A 115 12.79 0.37 -16.83
CA GLN A 115 12.49 -0.27 -15.56
C GLN A 115 11.28 0.36 -14.85
N GLY A 116 11.10 1.69 -14.94
CA GLY A 116 9.90 2.35 -14.44
C GLY A 116 8.61 1.89 -15.14
N VAL A 117 8.66 1.67 -16.47
CA VAL A 117 7.52 1.13 -17.22
C VAL A 117 7.22 -0.31 -16.80
N PHE A 118 8.25 -1.15 -16.69
CA PHE A 118 8.10 -2.52 -16.21
C PHE A 118 7.48 -2.56 -14.81
N ASP A 119 7.94 -1.69 -13.91
CA ASP A 119 7.44 -1.65 -12.55
C ASP A 119 5.98 -1.24 -12.47
N PHE A 120 5.60 -0.24 -13.27
CA PHE A 120 4.21 0.17 -13.42
C PHE A 120 3.32 -0.97 -13.92
N VAL A 121 3.77 -1.74 -14.93
CA VAL A 121 3.00 -2.88 -15.48
C VAL A 121 2.80 -3.97 -14.43
N VAL A 122 3.87 -4.36 -13.73
CA VAL A 122 3.81 -5.41 -12.70
C VAL A 122 2.88 -5.00 -11.55
N LEU A 123 3.02 -3.77 -11.03
CA LEU A 123 2.17 -3.27 -9.95
C LEU A 123 0.72 -3.15 -10.40
N THR A 124 0.48 -2.62 -11.60
CA THR A 124 -0.88 -2.51 -12.16
C THR A 124 -1.53 -3.88 -12.27
N PHE A 125 -0.81 -4.88 -12.76
CA PHE A 125 -1.31 -6.25 -12.83
C PHE A 125 -1.65 -6.83 -11.45
N LEU A 126 -0.78 -6.64 -10.46
CA LEU A 126 -1.03 -7.06 -9.08
C LEU A 126 -2.26 -6.37 -8.47
N TYR A 127 -2.47 -5.08 -8.75
CA TYR A 127 -3.66 -4.37 -8.29
C TYR A 127 -4.93 -4.87 -8.95
N ILE A 128 -4.91 -5.12 -10.26
CA ILE A 128 -6.05 -5.71 -10.96
C ILE A 128 -6.41 -7.06 -10.33
N LEU A 129 -5.42 -7.92 -10.09
CA LEU A 129 -5.62 -9.20 -9.41
C LEU A 129 -6.20 -9.01 -8.01
N PHE A 130 -5.66 -8.09 -7.21
CA PHE A 130 -6.15 -7.78 -5.87
C PHE A 130 -7.61 -7.32 -5.87
N ILE A 131 -7.97 -6.43 -6.80
CA ILE A 131 -9.31 -5.88 -6.96
C ILE A 131 -10.29 -6.99 -7.36
N LEU A 132 -9.98 -7.75 -8.41
CA LEU A 132 -10.86 -8.81 -8.92
C LEU A 132 -11.11 -9.88 -7.86
N THR A 133 -10.04 -10.38 -7.23
CA THR A 133 -10.14 -11.41 -6.18
C THR A 133 -10.88 -10.89 -4.94
N SER A 134 -10.66 -9.63 -4.54
CA SER A 134 -11.41 -8.99 -3.45
C SER A 134 -12.90 -8.94 -3.77
N ILE A 135 -13.28 -8.48 -4.96
CA ILE A 135 -14.68 -8.40 -5.40
C ILE A 135 -15.31 -9.80 -5.42
N ILE A 136 -14.64 -10.79 -6.02
CA ILE A 136 -15.13 -12.17 -6.11
C ILE A 136 -15.40 -12.73 -4.71
N LYS A 137 -14.46 -12.59 -3.77
CA LYS A 137 -14.61 -13.09 -2.40
C LYS A 137 -15.76 -12.39 -1.66
N ILE A 138 -15.90 -11.07 -1.82
CA ILE A 138 -16.97 -10.30 -1.20
C ILE A 138 -18.33 -10.73 -1.76
N VAL A 139 -18.47 -10.85 -3.09
CA VAL A 139 -19.73 -11.21 -3.75
C VAL A 139 -20.15 -12.64 -3.44
N LEU A 140 -19.23 -13.62 -3.54
CA LEU A 140 -19.53 -15.02 -3.26
C LEU A 140 -19.97 -15.22 -1.81
N THR A 141 -19.24 -14.62 -0.86
CA THR A 141 -19.60 -14.73 0.57
C THR A 141 -20.94 -14.05 0.85
N ARG A 142 -21.21 -12.90 0.21
CA ARG A 142 -22.51 -12.21 0.35
C ARG A 142 -23.67 -13.03 -0.20
N ARG A 143 -23.49 -13.77 -1.30
CA ARG A 143 -24.52 -14.66 -1.87
C ARG A 143 -24.81 -15.83 -0.94
N ASN A 144 -23.78 -16.47 -0.40
CA ASN A 144 -23.93 -17.61 0.52
C ASN A 144 -24.59 -17.27 1.86
N LEU A 145 -24.62 -15.99 2.25
CA LEU A 145 -25.28 -15.51 3.47
C LEU A 145 -26.74 -15.06 3.25
N LYS A 146 -27.18 -15.02 1.99
CA LYS A 146 -28.53 -14.60 1.59
C LYS A 146 -29.41 -15.76 1.12
N GLY A 147 -28.82 -16.84 0.61
CA GLY A 147 -29.49 -18.12 0.37
C GLY A 147 -29.46 -18.95 1.65
#